data_AF-A0A2V9HTB7-F1
#
_entry.id   AF-A0A2V9HTB7-F1
#
_cell.length_a   1.000
_cell.length_b   1.000
_cell.length_c   1.000
_cell.angle_alpha   90.00
_cell.angle_beta   90.00
_cell.angle_gamma   90.00
#
_symmetry.space_group_name_H-M   'P 1'
#
loop_
_entity.id
_entity.type
_entity.pdbx_description
1 polymer ?
#
loop_
_entity_poly.entity_id
_entity_poly.type
_entity_poly.pdbx_seq_one_letter_code
_entity_poly.pdbx_strand_id
1 'polypeptide(L)'
;MAVHGRARCNPLAAKERSVPEQAEVQFGREICGDLVAAESREWLVTNGIGGYASGTVAGSQTRRYHGALIAALQPPLGRAQLVSTIDEIVHYAGADFSLATHRWASGAVDPQGFLLLEDFHLEGSTPVWTYALADALLEKRLWMRQGENTTFIQYTLVRGSAALDMELKALVNYRDFHSLTHAGDWRMHIDPVEHGVKVLALDGARPFYLKSSTATCQPRHDWYLGCFLGEETARGLDDREDRLFAALFRAKLEAGSSLTLVATTEAAASLDIETARAERPNYEVKL
;
A
#
# COMPACT_ATOMS: atom_id res chain seq x y z
N MET A 1 66.47 16.13 29.79
CA MET A 1 66.73 15.15 28.72
C MET A 1 65.68 14.04 28.87
N ALA A 2 64.93 13.73 27.79
CA ALA A 2 63.82 12.75 27.67
C ALA A 2 62.54 13.04 28.51
N VAL A 3 61.42 13.51 27.93
CA VAL A 3 60.40 12.83 27.09
C VAL A 3 59.83 11.57 27.73
N HIS A 4 58.58 11.63 28.22
CA HIS A 4 57.64 10.50 28.28
C HIS A 4 56.21 11.02 28.05
N GLY A 5 55.70 10.78 26.84
CA GLY A 5 54.28 10.88 26.53
C GLY A 5 53.56 9.57 26.87
N ARG A 6 52.25 9.67 27.11
CA ARG A 6 51.23 8.71 26.66
C ARG A 6 49.86 9.31 26.93
N ALA A 7 49.26 9.87 25.88
CA ALA A 7 47.84 10.11 25.80
C ALA A 7 47.11 8.76 25.91
N ARG A 8 46.14 8.65 26.84
CA ARG A 8 45.23 7.51 26.87
C ARG A 8 44.14 7.77 25.83
N CYS A 9 44.15 6.96 24.77
CA CYS A 9 43.04 6.83 23.85
C CYS A 9 41.77 6.45 24.61
N ASN A 10 40.72 7.24 24.41
CA ASN A 10 39.35 6.90 24.77
C ASN A 10 38.84 5.90 23.72
N PRO A 11 38.43 4.67 24.07
CA PRO A 11 37.81 3.80 23.09
C PRO A 11 36.40 4.32 22.80
N LEU A 12 36.21 4.79 21.57
CA LEU A 12 34.89 4.97 20.97
C LEU A 12 34.19 3.61 21.01
N ALA A 13 33.21 3.48 21.89
CA ALA A 13 32.29 2.37 21.88
C ALA A 13 31.58 2.37 20.51
N ALA A 14 31.88 1.36 19.70
CA ALA A 14 31.12 1.07 18.50
C ALA A 14 29.68 0.82 18.94
N LYS A 15 28.76 1.65 18.44
CA LYS A 15 27.32 1.41 18.56
C LYS A 15 27.04 0.14 17.75
N GLU A 16 26.99 -1.00 18.43
CA GLU A 16 26.48 -2.23 17.87
C GLU A 16 25.07 -1.94 17.34
N ARG A 17 24.88 -2.17 16.03
CA ARG A 17 23.56 -2.16 15.41
C ARG A 17 22.75 -3.25 16.10
N SER A 18 21.74 -2.86 16.86
CA SER A 18 20.70 -3.77 17.31
C SER A 18 20.07 -4.39 16.07
N VAL A 19 20.22 -5.71 15.92
CA VAL A 19 19.47 -6.50 14.95
C VAL A 19 17.99 -6.29 15.30
N PRO A 20 17.14 -5.81 14.39
CA PRO A 20 15.71 -5.75 14.67
C PRO A 20 15.22 -7.17 14.95
N GLU A 21 14.33 -7.28 15.93
CA GLU A 21 13.55 -8.47 16.24
C GLU A 21 13.10 -9.14 14.92
N GLN A 22 13.50 -10.40 14.72
CA GLN A 22 13.46 -11.09 13.43
C GLN A 22 12.06 -11.01 12.82
N ALA A 23 11.94 -10.43 11.62
CA ALA A 23 10.77 -10.64 10.78
C ALA A 23 10.62 -12.14 10.53
N GLU A 24 9.64 -12.80 11.13
CA GLU A 24 9.40 -14.25 10.95
C GLU A 24 9.09 -14.61 9.49
N VAL A 25 8.68 -13.62 8.68
CA VAL A 25 8.44 -13.76 7.24
C VAL A 25 9.23 -12.69 6.49
N GLN A 26 10.18 -13.13 5.67
CA GLN A 26 10.94 -12.30 4.74
C GLN A 26 11.19 -13.06 3.43
N PHE A 27 11.06 -12.36 2.31
CA PHE A 27 11.27 -12.86 0.97
C PHE A 27 12.18 -11.88 0.21
N GLY A 28 13.33 -12.38 -0.24
CA GLY A 28 14.22 -11.60 -1.07
C GLY A 28 13.79 -11.59 -2.54
N ARG A 29 14.60 -10.94 -3.36
CA ARG A 29 14.41 -10.80 -4.81
C ARG A 29 14.17 -12.13 -5.53
N GLU A 30 14.73 -13.23 -5.04
CA GLU A 30 14.55 -14.58 -5.61
C GLU A 30 13.10 -15.06 -5.57
N ILE A 31 12.30 -14.56 -4.62
CA ILE A 31 10.87 -14.82 -4.54
C ILE A 31 10.09 -13.63 -5.12
N CYS A 32 10.43 -12.40 -4.71
CA CYS A 32 9.67 -11.21 -5.09
C CYS A 32 9.70 -10.93 -6.60
N GLY A 33 10.82 -11.23 -7.26
CA GLY A 33 11.00 -11.07 -8.70
C GLY A 33 10.47 -12.23 -9.56
N ASP A 34 9.94 -13.30 -8.96
CA ASP A 34 9.24 -14.37 -9.67
C ASP A 34 7.73 -14.21 -9.45
N LEU A 35 7.00 -13.88 -10.52
CA LEU A 35 5.59 -13.53 -10.40
C LEU A 35 4.75 -14.67 -9.80
N VAL A 36 5.01 -15.92 -10.18
CA VAL A 36 4.22 -17.06 -9.70
C VAL A 36 4.49 -17.31 -8.21
N ALA A 37 5.76 -17.26 -7.80
CA ALA A 37 6.14 -17.39 -6.40
C ALA A 37 5.63 -16.24 -5.54
N ALA A 38 5.71 -14.99 -6.02
CA ALA A 38 5.23 -13.82 -5.30
C ALA A 38 3.69 -13.78 -5.20
N GLU A 39 2.96 -14.23 -6.22
CA GLU A 39 1.50 -14.32 -6.20
C GLU A 39 0.96 -15.44 -5.31
N SER A 40 1.76 -16.50 -5.09
CA SER A 40 1.37 -17.60 -4.20
C SER A 40 1.51 -17.26 -2.71
N ARG A 41 1.92 -16.03 -2.37
CA ARG A 41 2.16 -15.56 -1.00
C ARG A 41 1.27 -14.35 -0.74
N GLU A 42 0.37 -14.49 0.21
CA GLU A 42 -0.61 -13.47 0.56
C GLU A 42 -0.31 -12.88 1.94
N TRP A 43 -0.68 -11.62 2.13
CA TRP A 43 -0.62 -10.91 3.40
C TRP A 43 -2.01 -10.41 3.80
N LEU A 44 -2.24 -10.21 5.09
CA LEU A 44 -3.50 -9.75 5.66
C LEU A 44 -3.23 -8.81 6.84
N VAL A 45 -3.87 -7.64 6.80
CA VAL A 45 -3.91 -6.67 7.92
C VAL A 45 -5.36 -6.47 8.32
N THR A 46 -5.69 -6.63 9.60
CA THR A 46 -7.08 -6.46 10.10
C THR A 46 -7.21 -5.24 10.99
N ASN A 47 -8.41 -4.68 11.07
CA ASN A 47 -8.74 -3.54 11.94
C ASN A 47 -9.56 -3.92 13.19
N GLY A 48 -9.69 -5.22 13.47
CA GLY A 48 -10.40 -5.72 14.66
C GLY A 48 -11.93 -5.64 14.62
N ILE A 49 -12.53 -5.03 13.59
CA ILE A 49 -14.00 -4.86 13.46
C ILE A 49 -14.59 -5.60 12.26
N GLY A 50 -13.85 -6.55 11.69
CA GLY A 50 -14.24 -7.32 10.49
C GLY A 50 -13.79 -6.70 9.17
N GLY A 51 -13.21 -5.50 9.19
CA GLY A 51 -12.52 -4.90 8.04
C GLY A 51 -11.06 -5.33 7.95
N TYR A 52 -10.49 -5.27 6.75
CA TYR A 52 -9.12 -5.69 6.49
C TYR A 52 -8.55 -5.09 5.21
N ALA A 53 -7.24 -5.24 5.03
CA ALA A 53 -6.53 -5.09 3.78
C ALA A 53 -5.79 -6.40 3.49
N SER A 54 -5.75 -6.83 2.23
CA SER A 54 -5.03 -8.03 1.83
C SER A 54 -4.59 -7.98 0.37
N GLY A 55 -3.61 -8.81 0.02
CA GLY A 55 -3.09 -8.91 -1.33
C GLY A 55 -1.96 -9.93 -1.42
N THR A 56 -1.32 -9.99 -2.57
CA THR A 56 -0.12 -10.82 -2.77
C THR A 56 1.16 -10.02 -2.50
N VAL A 57 2.29 -10.71 -2.35
CA VAL A 57 3.62 -10.08 -2.29
C VAL A 57 3.92 -9.31 -3.58
N ALA A 58 3.50 -9.83 -4.74
CA ALA A 58 3.72 -9.20 -6.05
C ALA A 58 2.95 -7.87 -6.26
N GLY A 59 1.99 -7.57 -5.38
CA GLY A 59 1.08 -6.43 -5.51
C GLY A 59 -0.12 -6.68 -6.44
N SER A 60 -0.09 -7.71 -7.28
CA SER A 60 -1.23 -8.10 -8.11
C SER A 60 -2.35 -8.72 -7.29
N GLN A 61 -3.58 -8.46 -7.71
CA GLN A 61 -4.76 -9.09 -7.14
C GLN A 61 -5.10 -10.34 -7.92
N THR A 62 -5.20 -11.47 -7.23
CA THR A 62 -5.54 -12.77 -7.81
C THR A 62 -6.94 -13.25 -7.40
N ARG A 63 -7.52 -12.66 -6.34
CA ARG A 63 -8.83 -13.00 -5.75
C ARG A 63 -9.71 -11.77 -5.58
N ARG A 64 -11.03 -11.97 -5.53
CA ARG A 64 -12.03 -10.91 -5.27
C ARG A 64 -11.95 -10.31 -3.86
N TYR A 65 -11.19 -10.92 -2.97
CA TYR A 65 -11.05 -10.51 -1.56
C TYR A 65 -9.83 -9.62 -1.31
N HIS A 66 -8.95 -9.45 -2.30
CA HIS A 66 -7.81 -8.55 -2.18
C HIS A 66 -8.27 -7.10 -2.26
N GLY A 67 -7.55 -6.20 -1.58
CA GLY A 67 -7.89 -4.79 -1.53
C GLY A 67 -7.11 -4.06 -0.45
N ALA A 68 -6.82 -2.78 -0.68
CA ALA A 68 -6.22 -1.89 0.31
C ALA A 68 -7.21 -1.46 1.41
N LEU A 69 -8.51 -1.48 1.15
CA LEU A 69 -9.55 -1.28 2.17
C LEU A 69 -10.80 -2.10 1.85
N ILE A 70 -10.95 -3.24 2.53
CA ILE A 70 -12.20 -3.97 2.67
C ILE A 70 -12.86 -3.53 3.98
N ALA A 71 -13.84 -2.64 3.87
CA ALA A 71 -14.48 -2.02 5.03
C ALA A 71 -15.68 -2.83 5.51
N ALA A 72 -15.77 -3.10 6.81
CA ALA A 72 -17.00 -3.61 7.42
C ALA A 72 -17.94 -2.42 7.65
N LEU A 73 -18.96 -2.27 6.80
CA LEU A 73 -19.90 -1.13 6.87
C LEU A 73 -20.97 -1.31 7.95
N GLN A 74 -21.22 -2.55 8.40
CA GLN A 74 -22.04 -2.89 9.56
C GLN A 74 -21.29 -3.89 10.46
N PRO A 75 -20.23 -3.46 11.18
CA PRO A 75 -19.32 -4.36 11.88
C PRO A 75 -19.98 -5.45 12.73
N PRO A 76 -19.54 -6.73 12.63
CA PRO A 76 -18.45 -7.24 11.80
C PRO A 76 -18.88 -7.67 10.37
N LEU A 77 -20.07 -7.29 9.92
CA LEU A 77 -20.68 -7.67 8.65
C LEU A 77 -20.64 -6.52 7.61
N GLY A 78 -21.22 -6.77 6.43
CA GLY A 78 -21.37 -5.76 5.38
C GLY A 78 -20.04 -5.33 4.78
N ARG A 79 -19.20 -6.31 4.41
CA ARG A 79 -17.86 -6.05 3.87
C ARG A 79 -17.94 -5.53 2.44
N ALA A 80 -17.44 -4.33 2.23
CA ALA A 80 -17.34 -3.72 0.92
C ALA A 80 -15.87 -3.46 0.55
N GLN A 81 -15.46 -3.80 -0.67
CA GLN A 81 -14.19 -3.33 -1.21
C GLN A 81 -14.38 -1.86 -1.62
N LEU A 82 -13.74 -0.95 -0.88
CA LEU A 82 -13.79 0.49 -1.13
C LEU A 82 -12.56 0.97 -1.88
N VAL A 83 -11.38 0.49 -1.48
CA VAL A 83 -10.12 0.79 -2.17
C VAL A 83 -9.49 -0.51 -2.61
N SER A 84 -9.34 -0.65 -3.92
CA SER A 84 -8.74 -1.84 -4.53
C SER A 84 -7.22 -1.79 -4.36
N THR A 85 -6.56 -0.79 -4.95
CA THR A 85 -5.11 -0.60 -4.81
C THR A 85 -4.72 0.85 -5.08
N ILE A 86 -3.45 1.16 -4.83
CA ILE A 86 -2.80 2.38 -5.33
C ILE A 86 -1.83 1.94 -6.43
N ASP A 87 -1.94 2.57 -7.59
CA ASP A 87 -1.03 2.39 -8.72
C ASP A 87 0.01 3.51 -8.70
N GLU A 88 1.24 3.15 -8.33
CA GLU A 88 2.33 4.12 -8.18
C GLU A 88 3.20 4.22 -9.43
N ILE A 89 3.51 5.45 -9.81
CA ILE A 89 4.56 5.78 -10.78
C ILE A 89 5.58 6.68 -10.08
N VAL A 90 6.84 6.29 -10.12
CA VAL A 90 7.96 7.05 -9.57
C VAL A 90 8.79 7.62 -10.71
N HIS A 91 8.99 8.93 -10.70
CA HIS A 91 9.91 9.63 -11.59
C HIS A 91 11.22 9.87 -10.83
N TYR A 92 12.30 9.25 -11.29
CA TYR A 92 13.58 9.30 -10.61
C TYR A 92 14.75 9.21 -11.59
N ALA A 93 15.74 10.09 -11.43
CA ALA A 93 16.96 10.12 -12.26
C ALA A 93 16.70 10.12 -13.78
N GLY A 94 15.61 10.74 -14.23
CA GLY A 94 15.23 10.81 -15.66
C GLY A 94 14.54 9.57 -16.22
N ALA A 95 14.15 8.62 -15.36
CA ALA A 95 13.39 7.42 -15.71
C ALA A 95 12.08 7.31 -14.92
N ASP A 96 11.14 6.58 -15.48
CA ASP A 96 9.84 6.29 -14.89
C ASP A 96 9.77 4.83 -14.44
N PHE A 97 9.31 4.61 -13.22
CA PHE A 97 9.17 3.28 -12.62
C PHE A 97 7.72 3.06 -12.17
N SER A 98 7.00 2.16 -12.83
CA SER A 98 5.67 1.72 -12.38
C SER A 98 5.81 0.59 -11.36
N LEU A 99 5.32 0.81 -10.13
CA LEU A 99 5.47 -0.14 -9.03
C LEU A 99 4.32 -1.14 -8.93
N ALA A 100 3.18 -0.83 -9.56
CA ALA A 100 2.05 -1.73 -9.60
C ALA A 100 2.35 -2.99 -10.43
N THR A 101 1.61 -4.06 -10.13
CA THR A 101 1.56 -5.28 -10.94
C THR A 101 0.10 -5.60 -11.20
N HIS A 102 -0.32 -5.65 -12.47
CA HIS A 102 -1.67 -6.12 -12.82
C HIS A 102 -1.61 -7.28 -13.78
N ARG A 103 -2.59 -8.18 -13.64
CA ARG A 103 -2.95 -9.14 -14.68
C ARG A 103 -4.18 -8.62 -15.40
N TRP A 104 -4.18 -8.73 -16.72
CA TRP A 104 -5.29 -8.35 -17.57
C TRP A 104 -5.94 -9.57 -18.21
N ALA A 105 -7.22 -9.48 -18.54
CA ALA A 105 -7.97 -10.54 -19.21
C ALA A 105 -7.39 -10.91 -20.59
N SER A 106 -6.55 -10.04 -21.17
CA SER A 106 -5.77 -10.33 -22.39
C SER A 106 -4.63 -11.34 -22.18
N GLY A 107 -4.32 -11.68 -20.93
CA GLY A 107 -3.15 -12.47 -20.55
C GLY A 107 -1.89 -11.63 -20.29
N ALA A 108 -1.94 -10.33 -20.52
CA ALA A 108 -0.83 -9.43 -20.23
C ALA A 108 -0.62 -9.26 -18.72
N VAL A 109 0.66 -9.13 -18.33
CA VAL A 109 1.06 -8.61 -17.02
C VAL A 109 1.68 -7.25 -17.27
N ASP A 110 0.96 -6.20 -16.89
CA ASP A 110 1.38 -4.82 -17.10
C ASP A 110 0.67 -3.87 -16.12
N PRO A 111 1.36 -2.99 -15.39
CA PRO A 111 2.81 -2.92 -15.28
C PRO A 111 3.39 -4.16 -14.59
N GLN A 112 4.72 -4.29 -14.61
CA GLN A 112 5.47 -5.42 -14.06
C GLN A 112 6.29 -5.01 -12.83
N GLY A 113 5.68 -4.25 -11.92
CA GLY A 113 6.37 -3.67 -10.77
C GLY A 113 7.03 -4.69 -9.83
N PHE A 114 6.56 -5.95 -9.84
CA PHE A 114 7.21 -7.06 -9.11
C PHE A 114 8.69 -7.24 -9.47
N LEU A 115 9.12 -6.88 -10.70
CA LEU A 115 10.52 -6.95 -11.12
C LEU A 115 11.42 -5.93 -10.39
N LEU A 116 10.82 -4.89 -9.81
CA LEU A 116 11.48 -3.84 -9.03
C LEU A 116 11.54 -4.16 -7.53
N LEU A 117 10.83 -5.19 -7.07
CA LEU A 117 10.83 -5.61 -5.67
C LEU A 117 12.16 -6.29 -5.31
N GLU A 118 12.89 -5.68 -4.39
CA GLU A 118 14.13 -6.23 -3.83
C GLU A 118 13.84 -7.11 -2.61
N ASP A 119 12.86 -6.71 -1.80
CA ASP A 119 12.53 -7.36 -0.53
C ASP A 119 11.06 -7.16 -0.17
N PHE A 120 10.48 -8.18 0.46
CA PHE A 120 9.23 -8.10 1.20
C PHE A 120 9.41 -8.74 2.56
N HIS A 121 8.88 -8.13 3.60
CA HIS A 121 8.81 -8.75 4.92
C HIS A 121 7.61 -8.27 5.73
N LEU A 122 7.34 -8.98 6.82
CA LEU A 122 6.38 -8.54 7.82
C LEU A 122 7.10 -7.95 9.04
N GLU A 123 6.77 -6.71 9.38
CA GLU A 123 7.05 -6.15 10.71
C GLU A 123 5.80 -6.33 11.60
N GLY A 124 5.79 -7.40 12.39
CA GLY A 124 4.57 -7.88 13.04
C GLY A 124 3.54 -8.26 11.98
N SER A 125 2.42 -7.53 11.91
CA SER A 125 1.40 -7.69 10.85
C SER A 125 1.51 -6.67 9.72
N THR A 126 2.46 -5.74 9.76
CA THR A 126 2.64 -4.74 8.69
C THR A 126 3.43 -5.34 7.54
N PRO A 127 2.84 -5.49 6.35
CA PRO A 127 3.61 -5.76 5.15
C PRO A 127 4.46 -4.54 4.78
N VAL A 128 5.73 -4.82 4.49
CA VAL A 128 6.75 -3.87 4.06
C VAL A 128 7.33 -4.38 2.75
N TRP A 129 7.38 -3.51 1.74
CA TRP A 129 8.02 -3.76 0.46
C TRP A 129 9.18 -2.78 0.28
N THR A 130 10.30 -3.26 -0.26
CA THR A 130 11.41 -2.40 -0.69
C THR A 130 11.58 -2.52 -2.20
N TYR A 131 11.47 -1.40 -2.90
CA TYR A 131 11.67 -1.30 -4.35
C TYR A 131 13.05 -0.71 -4.65
N ALA A 132 13.77 -1.32 -5.59
CA ALA A 132 15.02 -0.79 -6.13
C ALA A 132 14.78 -0.01 -7.43
N LEU A 133 15.08 1.30 -7.40
CA LEU A 133 14.85 2.24 -8.49
C LEU A 133 16.17 2.92 -8.87
N ALA A 134 16.93 2.32 -9.80
CA ALA A 134 18.34 2.67 -10.02
C ALA A 134 19.15 2.58 -8.71
N ASP A 135 19.69 3.69 -8.19
CA ASP A 135 20.40 3.74 -6.91
C ASP A 135 19.50 4.01 -5.69
N ALA A 136 18.22 4.36 -5.93
CA ALA A 136 17.26 4.61 -4.86
C ALA A 136 16.63 3.33 -4.29
N LEU A 137 16.33 3.35 -2.99
CA LEU A 137 15.42 2.40 -2.36
C LEU A 137 14.20 3.14 -1.83
N LEU A 138 13.03 2.73 -2.33
CA LEU A 138 11.74 3.20 -1.86
C LEU A 138 11.08 2.09 -1.06
N GLU A 139 10.76 2.37 0.20
CA GLU A 139 10.01 1.46 1.06
C GLU A 139 8.52 1.82 1.01
N LYS A 140 7.65 0.82 0.88
CA LYS A 140 6.19 0.93 1.02
C LYS A 140 5.76 0.15 2.25
N ARG A 141 4.87 0.72 3.06
CA ARG A 141 4.25 0.08 4.24
C ARG A 141 2.74 0.23 4.17
N LEU A 142 2.01 -0.79 4.63
CA LEU A 142 0.55 -0.70 4.75
C LEU A 142 0.10 -1.18 6.12
N TRP A 143 -0.76 -0.41 6.78
CA TRP A 143 -1.41 -0.86 8.01
C TRP A 143 -2.81 -0.28 8.19
N MET A 144 -3.58 -0.84 9.13
CA MET A 144 -4.89 -0.32 9.50
C MET A 144 -4.91 0.19 10.94
N ARG A 145 -5.76 1.18 11.20
CA ARG A 145 -6.10 1.61 12.56
C ARG A 145 -7.02 0.57 13.20
N GLN A 146 -6.76 0.21 14.46
CA GLN A 146 -7.67 -0.66 15.20
C GLN A 146 -9.00 0.04 15.49
N GLY A 147 -10.11 -0.66 15.35
CA GLY A 147 -11.45 -0.12 15.59
C GLY A 147 -12.04 0.70 14.45
N GLU A 148 -11.30 0.95 13.36
CA GLU A 148 -11.75 1.83 12.27
C GLU A 148 -11.48 1.24 10.88
N ASN A 149 -12.36 1.53 9.92
CA ASN A 149 -12.10 1.26 8.51
C ASN A 149 -11.16 2.35 7.95
N THR A 150 -9.92 2.36 8.44
CA THR A 150 -8.88 3.33 8.08
C THR A 150 -7.60 2.56 7.77
N THR A 151 -7.14 2.63 6.52
CA THR A 151 -5.85 2.10 6.05
C THR A 151 -4.88 3.25 5.79
N PHE A 152 -3.66 3.11 6.28
CA PHE A 152 -2.52 3.97 5.97
C PHE A 152 -1.59 3.25 5.00
N ILE A 153 -1.14 3.97 3.96
CA ILE A 153 -0.17 3.49 2.98
C ILE A 153 0.95 4.51 2.93
N GLN A 154 2.11 4.15 3.46
CA GLN A 154 3.26 5.04 3.58
C GLN A 154 4.36 4.65 2.61
N TYR A 155 4.98 5.65 2.01
CA TYR A 155 6.16 5.54 1.16
C TYR A 155 7.29 6.32 1.81
N THR A 156 8.47 5.73 1.91
CA THR A 156 9.68 6.36 2.45
C THR A 156 10.83 6.18 1.49
N LEU A 157 11.42 7.28 1.03
CA LEU A 157 12.67 7.21 0.26
C LEU A 157 13.81 6.93 1.23
N VAL A 158 14.17 5.66 1.42
CA VAL A 158 15.17 5.23 2.41
C VAL A 158 16.56 5.74 2.03
N ARG A 159 16.90 5.65 0.75
CA ARG A 159 18.15 6.20 0.18
C ARG A 159 17.96 6.54 -1.29
N GLY A 160 18.75 7.47 -1.79
CA GLY A 160 18.86 7.81 -3.20
C GLY A 160 19.78 9.02 -3.37
N SER A 161 20.40 9.18 -4.54
CA SER A 161 21.24 10.33 -4.87
C SER A 161 20.47 11.63 -5.15
N ALA A 162 19.15 11.56 -5.29
CA ALA A 162 18.27 12.69 -5.59
C ALA A 162 16.88 12.48 -4.96
N ALA A 163 16.06 13.52 -4.97
CA ALA A 163 14.63 13.40 -4.70
C ALA A 163 13.92 12.62 -5.81
N LEU A 164 12.75 12.06 -5.49
CA LEU A 164 11.84 11.47 -6.47
C LEU A 164 10.49 12.18 -6.46
N ASP A 165 9.82 12.18 -7.60
CA ASP A 165 8.43 12.60 -7.73
C ASP A 165 7.54 11.34 -7.84
N MET A 166 6.42 11.33 -7.11
CA MET A 166 5.47 10.23 -7.11
C MET A 166 4.13 10.68 -7.69
N GLU A 167 3.57 9.85 -8.57
CA GLU A 167 2.16 9.83 -8.90
C GLU A 167 1.51 8.59 -8.27
N LEU A 168 0.49 8.79 -7.45
CA LEU A 168 -0.25 7.71 -6.78
C LEU A 168 -1.69 7.71 -7.28
N LYS A 169 -2.03 6.74 -8.12
CA LYS A 169 -3.37 6.59 -8.70
C LYS A 169 -4.22 5.71 -7.79
N ALA A 170 -5.22 6.29 -7.13
CA ALA A 170 -6.12 5.53 -6.27
C ALA A 170 -7.19 4.82 -7.11
N LEU A 171 -7.11 3.48 -7.18
CA LEU A 171 -8.11 2.63 -7.80
C LEU A 171 -9.11 2.15 -6.75
N VAL A 172 -10.38 2.52 -6.95
CA VAL A 172 -11.46 2.32 -5.98
C VAL A 172 -12.56 1.44 -6.53
N ASN A 173 -13.41 0.98 -5.63
CA ASN A 173 -14.63 0.24 -5.95
C ASN A 173 -15.72 0.56 -4.90
N TYR A 174 -16.91 -0.01 -5.09
CA TYR A 174 -17.94 -0.04 -4.05
C TYR A 174 -18.82 -1.27 -4.23
N ARG A 175 -18.27 -2.42 -3.88
CA ARG A 175 -18.96 -3.70 -4.08
C ARG A 175 -18.90 -4.55 -2.83
N ASP A 176 -19.89 -5.43 -2.68
CA ASP A 176 -19.78 -6.53 -1.74
C ASP A 176 -18.53 -7.37 -2.07
N PHE A 177 -17.81 -7.78 -1.03
CA PHE A 177 -16.56 -8.51 -1.18
C PHE A 177 -16.72 -9.88 -1.87
N HIS A 178 -17.92 -10.46 -1.94
CA HIS A 178 -18.22 -11.66 -2.74
C HIS A 178 -18.54 -11.39 -4.21
N SER A 179 -18.77 -10.13 -4.59
CA SER A 179 -19.13 -9.75 -5.97
C SER A 179 -17.92 -9.22 -6.74
N LEU A 180 -18.08 -8.95 -8.04
CA LEU A 180 -17.15 -8.19 -8.86
C LEU A 180 -17.89 -7.02 -9.52
N THR A 181 -17.14 -6.02 -9.96
CA THR A 181 -17.68 -4.82 -10.60
C THR A 181 -17.43 -4.88 -12.09
N HIS A 182 -18.48 -4.63 -12.87
CA HIS A 182 -18.43 -4.32 -14.30
C HIS A 182 -18.92 -2.88 -14.44
N ALA A 183 -18.08 -1.99 -14.96
CA ALA A 183 -18.25 -0.54 -14.86
C ALA A 183 -19.56 -0.05 -15.49
N GLY A 184 -19.89 -0.55 -16.69
CA GLY A 184 -20.99 -0.03 -17.50
C GLY A 184 -20.96 1.50 -17.60
N ASP A 185 -22.10 2.14 -17.37
CA ASP A 185 -22.22 3.61 -17.33
C ASP A 185 -22.11 4.19 -15.90
N TRP A 186 -21.58 3.41 -14.94
CA TRP A 186 -21.58 3.83 -13.53
C TRP A 186 -20.69 5.06 -13.31
N ARG A 187 -21.33 6.10 -12.76
CA ARG A 187 -20.68 7.35 -12.34
C ARG A 187 -20.77 7.52 -10.82
N MET A 188 -19.69 7.22 -10.12
CA MET A 188 -19.54 7.62 -8.70
C MET A 188 -19.33 9.14 -8.60
N HIS A 189 -19.83 9.75 -7.53
CA HIS A 189 -19.55 11.15 -7.18
C HIS A 189 -18.20 11.26 -6.46
N ILE A 190 -17.32 12.11 -6.98
CA ILE A 190 -15.97 12.32 -6.44
C ILE A 190 -15.78 13.82 -6.21
N ASP A 191 -15.94 14.23 -4.96
CA ASP A 191 -15.86 15.64 -4.57
C ASP A 191 -14.48 15.93 -3.95
N PRO A 192 -13.77 16.99 -4.38
CA PRO A 192 -12.62 17.50 -3.65
C PRO A 192 -12.99 17.83 -2.20
N VAL A 193 -12.12 17.48 -1.28
CA VAL A 193 -12.18 17.91 0.13
C VAL A 193 -10.80 18.37 0.58
N GLU A 194 -10.72 18.94 1.78
CA GLU A 194 -9.43 19.26 2.36
C GLU A 194 -8.53 18.01 2.41
N HIS A 195 -7.31 18.16 1.90
CA HIS A 195 -6.30 17.10 1.81
C HIS A 195 -6.68 15.88 0.95
N GLY A 196 -7.70 15.93 0.09
CA GLY A 196 -8.04 14.76 -0.74
C GLY A 196 -9.38 14.80 -1.46
N VAL A 197 -10.03 13.63 -1.55
CA VAL A 197 -11.36 13.47 -2.13
C VAL A 197 -12.30 12.68 -1.23
N LYS A 198 -13.59 12.96 -1.35
CA LYS A 198 -14.70 12.15 -0.86
C LYS A 198 -15.32 11.42 -2.03
N VAL A 199 -15.45 10.10 -1.93
CA VAL A 199 -16.10 9.25 -2.93
C VAL A 199 -17.44 8.78 -2.38
N LEU A 200 -18.51 9.02 -3.15
CA LEU A 200 -19.85 8.50 -2.90
C LEU A 200 -20.28 7.67 -4.11
N ALA A 201 -20.41 6.37 -3.91
CA ALA A 201 -20.60 5.45 -5.02
C ALA A 201 -22.01 5.52 -5.64
N LEU A 202 -23.02 5.78 -4.81
CA LEU A 202 -24.43 5.95 -5.17
C LEU A 202 -25.17 6.68 -4.04
N ASP A 203 -26.35 7.22 -4.34
CA ASP A 203 -27.16 7.96 -3.37
C ASP A 203 -27.53 7.09 -2.16
N GLY A 204 -27.18 7.55 -0.96
CA GLY A 204 -27.41 6.84 0.30
C GLY A 204 -26.33 5.82 0.68
N ALA A 205 -25.32 5.59 -0.15
CA ALA A 205 -24.15 4.80 0.24
C ALA A 205 -23.34 5.50 1.35
N ARG A 206 -22.64 4.70 2.17
CA ARG A 206 -21.64 5.25 3.11
C ARG A 206 -20.47 5.80 2.31
N PRO A 207 -20.14 7.10 2.38
CA PRO A 207 -19.01 7.65 1.66
C PRO A 207 -17.68 7.17 2.27
N PHE A 208 -16.62 7.26 1.48
CA PHE A 208 -15.25 7.06 1.94
C PHE A 208 -14.34 8.16 1.40
N TYR A 209 -13.15 8.25 1.96
CA TYR A 209 -12.22 9.34 1.75
C TYR A 209 -10.85 8.80 1.42
N LEU A 210 -10.17 9.49 0.51
CA LEU A 210 -8.77 9.29 0.20
C LEU A 210 -8.07 10.60 0.52
N LYS A 211 -7.08 10.58 1.41
CA LYS A 211 -6.45 11.78 1.94
C LYS A 211 -4.94 11.68 2.04
N SER A 212 -4.27 12.83 2.00
CA SER A 212 -2.85 12.99 2.30
C SER A 212 -2.55 14.41 2.76
N SER A 213 -1.79 14.55 3.84
CA SER A 213 -1.39 15.87 4.35
C SER A 213 -0.31 16.53 3.51
N THR A 214 0.47 15.75 2.75
CA THR A 214 1.65 16.24 2.00
C THR A 214 1.53 16.13 0.49
N ALA A 215 0.60 15.33 -0.04
CA ALA A 215 0.36 15.26 -1.48
C ALA A 215 -0.76 16.21 -1.94
N THR A 216 -0.55 16.78 -3.12
CA THR A 216 -1.65 17.39 -3.90
C THR A 216 -2.58 16.30 -4.40
N CYS A 217 -3.87 16.59 -4.54
CA CYS A 217 -4.87 15.62 -4.98
C CYS A 217 -5.72 16.19 -6.12
N GLN A 218 -5.95 15.36 -7.15
CA GLN A 218 -6.82 15.67 -8.27
C GLN A 218 -7.86 14.56 -8.46
N PRO A 219 -9.17 14.86 -8.43
CA PRO A 219 -10.21 13.89 -8.78
C PRO A 219 -10.05 13.36 -10.21
N ARG A 220 -10.39 12.09 -10.42
CA ARG A 220 -10.36 11.38 -11.70
C ARG A 220 -11.60 10.51 -11.84
N HIS A 221 -11.94 10.12 -13.07
CA HIS A 221 -13.12 9.28 -13.32
C HIS A 221 -12.91 8.40 -14.55
N ASP A 222 -11.81 7.64 -14.53
CA ASP A 222 -11.43 6.75 -15.62
C ASP A 222 -11.53 5.29 -15.13
N TRP A 223 -12.25 4.43 -15.86
CA TRP A 223 -12.35 3.02 -15.50
C TRP A 223 -11.22 2.20 -16.10
N TYR A 224 -10.55 1.42 -15.26
CA TYR A 224 -9.58 0.42 -15.66
C TYR A 224 -10.37 -0.87 -15.85
N LEU A 225 -10.39 -1.39 -17.08
CA LEU A 225 -11.30 -2.46 -17.47
C LEU A 225 -10.59 -3.82 -17.57
N GLY A 226 -11.25 -4.87 -17.10
CA GLY A 226 -10.81 -6.25 -17.32
C GLY A 226 -9.53 -6.63 -16.57
N CYS A 227 -9.36 -6.16 -15.33
CA CYS A 227 -8.38 -6.73 -14.42
C CYS A 227 -8.73 -8.20 -14.15
N PHE A 228 -7.75 -9.09 -14.21
CA PHE A 228 -7.94 -10.54 -14.17
C PHE A 228 -7.58 -11.14 -12.80
N LEU A 229 -8.49 -11.96 -12.26
CA LEU A 229 -8.38 -12.60 -10.95
C LEU A 229 -8.24 -14.13 -11.12
N GLY A 230 -7.01 -14.61 -11.36
CA GLY A 230 -6.76 -16.00 -11.75
C GLY A 230 -7.24 -17.07 -10.76
N GLU A 231 -7.28 -16.78 -9.46
CA GLU A 231 -7.79 -17.72 -8.46
C GLU A 231 -9.31 -17.87 -8.54
N GLU A 232 -10.03 -16.87 -9.07
CA GLU A 232 -11.46 -16.96 -9.31
C GLU A 232 -11.76 -17.88 -10.50
N THR A 233 -10.94 -17.84 -11.56
CA THR A 233 -11.00 -18.78 -12.68
C THR A 233 -10.84 -20.22 -12.20
N ALA A 234 -9.83 -20.48 -11.35
CA ALA A 234 -9.58 -21.80 -10.78
C ALA A 234 -10.76 -22.34 -9.96
N ARG A 235 -11.62 -21.45 -9.45
CA ARG A 235 -12.84 -21.76 -8.70
C ARG A 235 -14.10 -21.80 -9.58
N GLY A 236 -13.98 -21.57 -10.90
CA GLY A 236 -15.10 -21.51 -11.83
C GLY A 236 -16.02 -20.32 -11.62
N LEU A 237 -15.50 -19.21 -11.08
CA LEU A 237 -16.24 -17.99 -10.80
C LEU A 237 -15.91 -16.90 -11.84
N ASP A 238 -16.71 -15.82 -11.86
CA ASP A 238 -16.36 -14.61 -12.61
C ASP A 238 -15.00 -14.08 -12.13
N ASP A 239 -14.13 -13.76 -13.08
CA ASP A 239 -12.70 -13.51 -12.90
C ASP A 239 -12.23 -12.17 -13.47
N ARG A 240 -13.16 -11.32 -13.92
CA ARG A 240 -12.87 -9.99 -14.49
C ARG A 240 -13.48 -8.90 -13.63
N GLU A 241 -12.66 -7.92 -13.31
CA GLU A 241 -13.08 -6.77 -12.51
C GLU A 241 -12.67 -5.47 -13.18
N ASP A 242 -13.59 -4.50 -13.14
CA ASP A 242 -13.32 -3.11 -13.47
C ASP A 242 -13.12 -2.29 -12.20
N ARG A 243 -12.17 -1.34 -12.24
CA ARG A 243 -11.79 -0.51 -11.10
C ARG A 243 -11.77 0.96 -11.49
N LEU A 244 -12.32 1.83 -10.64
CA LEU A 244 -12.39 3.25 -10.94
C LEU A 244 -11.11 3.95 -10.48
N PHE A 245 -10.38 4.58 -11.39
CA PHE A 245 -9.33 5.55 -11.05
C PHE A 245 -10.00 6.85 -10.58
N ALA A 246 -10.09 7.00 -9.26
CA ALA A 246 -10.89 8.06 -8.64
C ALA A 246 -10.08 9.29 -8.23
N ALA A 247 -8.78 9.15 -7.94
CA ALA A 247 -7.96 10.28 -7.53
C ALA A 247 -6.49 10.06 -7.83
N LEU A 248 -5.83 11.12 -8.28
CA LEU A 248 -4.40 11.18 -8.50
C LEU A 248 -3.74 12.05 -7.44
N PHE A 249 -2.89 11.44 -6.63
CA PHE A 249 -2.07 12.17 -5.67
C PHE A 249 -0.67 12.38 -6.22
N ARG A 250 -0.09 13.56 -5.97
CA ARG A 250 1.29 13.88 -6.34
C ARG A 250 2.06 14.50 -5.20
N ALA A 251 3.28 14.02 -5.01
CA ALA A 251 4.20 14.53 -4.01
C ALA A 251 5.64 14.26 -4.42
N LYS A 252 6.54 15.07 -3.86
CA LYS A 252 7.97 14.92 -3.99
C LYS A 252 8.53 14.37 -2.67
N LEU A 253 9.38 13.36 -2.74
CA LEU A 253 10.05 12.77 -1.57
C LEU A 253 11.56 13.02 -1.66
N GLU A 254 12.10 13.63 -0.62
CA GLU A 254 13.53 13.71 -0.36
C GLU A 254 14.01 12.46 0.39
N ALA A 255 15.30 12.14 0.33
CA ALA A 255 15.85 11.02 1.07
C ALA A 255 15.62 11.18 2.59
N GLY A 256 15.14 10.11 3.23
CA GLY A 256 14.73 10.09 4.63
C GLY A 256 13.33 10.66 4.91
N SER A 257 12.63 11.18 3.90
CA SER A 257 11.26 11.70 4.04
C SER A 257 10.21 10.67 3.65
N SER A 258 9.00 10.86 4.16
CA SER A 258 7.87 9.98 3.90
C SER A 258 6.63 10.72 3.40
N LEU A 259 5.82 10.01 2.64
CA LEU A 259 4.48 10.39 2.19
C LEU A 259 3.50 9.32 2.66
N THR A 260 2.32 9.72 3.15
CA THR A 260 1.27 8.77 3.51
C THR A 260 -0.04 9.12 2.82
N LEU A 261 -0.68 8.09 2.26
CA LEU A 261 -2.08 8.10 1.87
C LEU A 261 -2.94 7.45 2.97
N VAL A 262 -4.10 8.02 3.22
CA VAL A 262 -5.10 7.51 4.16
C VAL A 262 -6.38 7.19 3.38
N ALA A 263 -6.77 5.93 3.38
CA ALA A 263 -8.05 5.46 2.86
C ALA A 263 -8.98 5.16 4.04
N THR A 264 -10.13 5.82 4.13
CA THR A 264 -10.95 5.76 5.35
C THR A 264 -12.44 5.96 5.13
N THR A 265 -13.29 5.42 6.00
CA THR A 265 -14.70 5.82 6.10
C THR A 265 -14.95 7.01 7.04
N GLU A 266 -13.92 7.51 7.71
CA GLU A 266 -14.02 8.55 8.73
C GLU A 266 -13.71 9.93 8.14
N ALA A 267 -14.72 10.81 8.12
CA ALA A 267 -14.60 12.15 7.53
C ALA A 267 -13.54 13.02 8.23
N ALA A 268 -13.33 12.82 9.53
CA ALA A 268 -12.38 13.53 10.36
C ALA A 268 -11.17 12.67 10.75
N ALA A 269 -10.82 11.66 9.94
CA ALA A 269 -9.65 10.82 10.20
C ALA A 269 -8.39 11.66 10.42
N SER A 270 -7.64 11.32 11.48
CA SER A 270 -6.35 11.94 11.74
C SER A 270 -5.37 11.61 10.62
N LEU A 271 -4.65 12.63 10.16
CA LEU A 271 -3.50 12.48 9.26
C LEU A 271 -2.17 12.45 10.03
N ASP A 272 -2.22 12.50 11.36
CA ASP A 272 -1.05 12.35 12.22
C ASP A 272 -0.68 10.86 12.38
N ILE A 273 0.40 10.51 11.71
CA ILE A 273 0.89 9.14 11.54
C ILE A 273 1.61 8.64 12.79
N GLU A 274 2.28 9.52 13.54
CA GLU A 274 3.06 9.09 14.72
C GLU A 274 2.13 8.56 15.81
N THR A 275 1.01 9.25 16.04
CA THR A 275 -0.05 8.79 16.95
C THR A 275 -0.65 7.46 16.48
N ALA A 276 -0.91 7.30 15.17
CA ALA A 276 -1.47 6.05 14.61
C ALA A 276 -0.51 4.85 14.68
N ARG A 277 0.82 5.07 14.67
CA ARG A 277 1.82 4.00 14.88
C ARG A 277 1.94 3.63 16.37
N ALA A 278 1.85 4.60 17.27
CA ALA A 278 1.95 4.40 18.71
C ALA A 278 0.71 3.74 19.34
N GLU A 279 -0.46 3.89 18.72
CA GLU A 279 -1.73 3.25 19.13
C GLU A 279 -1.76 1.73 18.90
N ARG A 280 -0.67 1.11 18.46
CA ARG A 280 -0.54 -0.36 18.41
C ARG A 280 -0.09 -0.90 19.78
N PRO A 281 -0.99 -1.45 20.60
CA PRO A 281 -0.55 -2.37 21.64
C PRO A 281 0.15 -3.56 20.97
N ASN A 282 1.32 -3.94 21.51
CA ASN A 282 1.97 -5.22 21.27
C ASN A 282 0.97 -6.35 21.62
N TYR A 283 0.10 -6.73 20.68
CA TYR A 283 -0.60 -8.01 20.71
C TYR A 283 0.32 -9.10 20.15
N GLU A 284 1.57 -9.10 20.61
CA GLU A 284 2.50 -10.22 20.51
C GLU A 284 2.46 -11.02 21.81
N VAL A 285 1.25 -11.33 22.28
CA VAL A 285 1.11 -12.43 23.24
C VAL A 285 1.08 -13.69 22.40
N LYS A 286 2.21 -14.41 22.43
CA LYS A 286 2.36 -15.79 21.96
C LYS A 286 1.06 -16.56 22.19
N LEU A 287 0.45 -17.05 21.11
CA LEU A 287 -0.40 -18.24 21.19
C LEU A 287 0.48 -19.47 21.35
#